data_AF-A0A2J8BBL6-F1
#
_entry.id   AF-A0A2J8BBL6-F1
#
_cell.length_a   1.000
_cell.length_b   1.000
_cell.length_c   1.000
_cell.angle_alpha   90.00
_cell.angle_beta   90.00
_cell.angle_gamma   90.00
#
_symmetry.space_group_name_H-M   'P 1'
#
loop_
_entity.id
_entity.type
_entity.pdbx_description
1 polymer ?
#
loop_
_entity_poly.entity_id
_entity_poly.type
_entity_poly.pdbx_seq_one_letter_code
_entity_poly.pdbx_strand_id
1 'polypeptide(L)'
;MATTGNLLRSERERQGWTLQEVSVAIHIKIEYLQALEMDQYDCIPGEVFVKGFIRCYASFLGVSGEPLVSIYKKKGITIDKDNKGLSSMTDVKETRIRKRYTKKKARWVEISLVSGFLIFLVLIIWMR
;
A
#
# COMPACT_ATOMS: atom_id res chain seq x y z
N MET A 1 -17.67 4.85 -9.84
CA MET A 1 -17.81 3.63 -8.99
C MET A 1 -16.56 3.49 -8.15
N ALA A 2 -16.68 3.21 -6.85
CA ALA A 2 -15.52 2.98 -6.00
C ALA A 2 -14.89 1.61 -6.31
N THR A 3 -13.56 1.58 -6.47
CA THR A 3 -12.80 0.35 -6.70
C THR A 3 -12.22 -0.18 -5.39
N THR A 4 -11.82 -1.46 -5.38
CA THR A 4 -11.16 -2.06 -4.22
C THR A 4 -9.90 -1.28 -3.81
N GLY A 5 -9.08 -0.89 -4.78
CA GLY A 5 -7.88 -0.09 -4.53
C GLY A 5 -8.17 1.26 -3.92
N ASN A 6 -9.15 1.99 -4.47
CA ASN A 6 -9.56 3.29 -3.92
C ASN A 6 -10.07 3.19 -2.48
N LEU A 7 -10.82 2.14 -2.14
CA LEU A 7 -11.35 1.95 -0.78
C LEU A 7 -10.22 1.65 0.22
N LEU A 8 -9.31 0.74 -0.12
CA LEU A 8 -8.15 0.42 0.71
C LEU A 8 -7.26 1.65 0.93
N ARG A 9 -6.97 2.39 -0.14
CA ARG A 9 -6.15 3.61 -0.09
C ARG A 9 -6.80 4.68 0.78
N SER A 10 -8.09 4.95 0.56
CA SER A 10 -8.82 5.98 1.30
C SER A 10 -8.84 5.66 2.79
N GLU A 11 -9.03 4.39 3.14
CA GLU A 11 -9.03 3.96 4.54
C GLU A 11 -7.64 4.04 5.18
N ARG A 12 -6.58 3.63 4.46
CA ARG A 12 -5.20 3.80 4.93
C ARG A 12 -4.88 5.27 5.19
N GLU A 13 -5.18 6.15 4.23
CA GLU A 13 -4.93 7.59 4.33
C GLU A 13 -5.76 8.24 5.45
N ARG A 14 -7.01 7.81 5.64
CA ARG A 14 -7.89 8.26 6.74
C ARG A 14 -7.29 7.94 8.12
N GLN A 15 -6.64 6.78 8.25
CA GLN A 15 -5.98 6.37 9.49
C GLN A 15 -4.55 6.93 9.65
N GLY A 16 -4.02 7.62 8.63
CA GLY A 16 -2.69 8.23 8.68
C GLY A 16 -1.53 7.25 8.45
N TRP A 17 -1.81 6.00 8.08
CA TRP A 17 -0.76 5.01 7.80
C TRP A 17 -0.04 5.30 6.48
N THR A 18 1.28 5.20 6.49
CA THR A 18 2.07 5.14 5.26
C THR A 18 2.01 3.74 4.66
N LEU A 19 2.14 3.65 3.33
CA LEU A 19 2.15 2.36 2.65
C LEU A 19 3.32 1.46 3.12
N GLN A 20 4.44 2.07 3.52
CA GLN A 20 5.61 1.37 4.07
C GLN A 20 5.31 0.73 5.43
N GLU A 21 4.63 1.44 6.33
CA GLU A 21 4.25 0.90 7.65
C GLU A 21 3.31 -0.29 7.51
N VAL A 22 2.31 -0.18 6.63
CA VAL A 22 1.42 -1.31 6.32
C VAL A 22 2.23 -2.50 5.79
N SER A 23 3.10 -2.27 4.80
CA SER A 23 3.95 -3.30 4.19
C SER A 23 4.75 -4.08 5.22
N VAL A 24 5.38 -3.37 6.16
CA VAL A 24 6.13 -3.97 7.26
C VAL A 24 5.20 -4.76 8.20
N ALA A 25 4.06 -4.19 8.57
CA ALA A 25 3.15 -4.79 9.55
C ALA A 25 2.50 -6.10 9.05
N ILE A 26 2.15 -6.19 7.77
CA ILE A 26 1.49 -7.40 7.21
C ILE A 26 2.43 -8.26 6.37
N HIS A 27 3.73 -7.96 6.34
CA HIS A 27 4.76 -8.69 5.61
C HIS A 27 4.46 -8.90 4.11
N ILE A 28 3.81 -7.92 3.49
CA ILE A 28 3.54 -7.91 2.04
C ILE A 28 4.44 -6.87 1.40
N LYS A 29 5.09 -7.24 0.29
CA LYS A 29 5.93 -6.32 -0.49
C LYS A 29 5.17 -5.03 -0.82
N ILE A 30 5.81 -3.88 -0.60
CA ILE A 30 5.20 -2.56 -0.82
C ILE A 30 4.67 -2.41 -2.26
N GLU A 31 5.36 -3.02 -3.24
CA GLU A 31 4.96 -3.01 -4.64
C GLU A 31 3.59 -3.68 -4.86
N TYR A 32 3.29 -4.74 -4.10
CA TYR A 32 1.99 -5.42 -4.19
C TYR A 32 0.88 -4.62 -3.51
N LEU A 33 1.15 -3.96 -2.38
CA LEU A 33 0.16 -3.08 -1.76
C LEU A 33 -0.14 -1.86 -2.63
N GLN A 34 0.89 -1.31 -3.27
CA GLN A 34 0.74 -0.24 -4.24
C GLN A 34 -0.10 -0.69 -5.44
N ALA A 35 0.19 -1.88 -5.97
CA ALA A 35 -0.59 -2.48 -7.04
C ALA A 35 -2.06 -2.67 -6.66
N LEU A 36 -2.35 -3.09 -5.42
CA LEU A 36 -3.73 -3.15 -4.91
C LEU A 36 -4.40 -1.78 -4.92
N GLU A 37 -3.74 -0.73 -4.40
CA GLU A 37 -4.28 0.64 -4.35
C GLU A 37 -4.50 1.25 -5.74
N MET A 38 -3.70 0.84 -6.73
CA MET A 38 -3.81 1.30 -8.12
C MET A 38 -4.70 0.39 -8.99
N ASP A 39 -5.27 -0.66 -8.41
CA ASP A 39 -5.99 -1.73 -9.12
C ASP A 39 -5.18 -2.35 -10.30
N GLN A 40 -3.86 -2.44 -10.15
CA GLN A 40 -2.90 -2.95 -11.15
C GLN A 40 -2.39 -4.35 -10.76
N TYR A 41 -3.24 -5.36 -10.88
CA TYR A 41 -2.98 -6.69 -10.31
C TYR A 41 -1.99 -7.56 -11.09
N ASP A 42 -1.61 -7.18 -12.33
CA ASP A 42 -0.78 -7.98 -13.24
C ASP A 42 0.62 -8.31 -12.68
N CYS A 43 1.11 -7.49 -11.74
CA CYS A 43 2.41 -7.70 -11.10
C CYS A 43 2.34 -8.65 -9.89
N ILE A 44 1.14 -9.06 -9.47
CA ILE A 44 0.92 -9.99 -8.36
C ILE A 44 0.90 -11.41 -8.93
N PRO A 45 1.63 -12.40 -8.36
CA PRO A 45 1.82 -13.74 -8.96
C PRO A 45 0.58 -14.60 -9.21
N GLY A 46 -0.63 -14.12 -8.90
CA GLY A 46 -1.87 -14.83 -9.16
C GLY A 46 -3.06 -14.29 -8.39
N GLU A 47 -4.26 -14.56 -8.89
CA GLU A 47 -5.54 -14.09 -8.32
C GLU A 47 -5.74 -14.52 -6.86
N VAL A 48 -5.23 -15.69 -6.48
CA VAL A 48 -5.27 -16.20 -5.10
C VAL A 48 -4.52 -15.25 -4.16
N PHE A 49 -3.34 -14.78 -4.56
CA PHE A 49 -2.55 -13.80 -3.80
C PHE A 49 -3.26 -12.46 -3.72
N VAL A 50 -3.85 -11.98 -4.83
CA VAL A 50 -4.62 -10.73 -4.84
C VAL A 50 -5.73 -10.77 -3.78
N LYS A 51 -6.55 -11.84 -3.79
CA LYS A 51 -7.64 -12.02 -2.81
C LYS A 51 -7.11 -12.13 -1.37
N GLY A 52 -6.00 -12.83 -1.16
CA GLY A 52 -5.34 -12.94 0.14
C GLY A 52 -4.86 -11.58 0.65
N PHE A 53 -4.15 -10.82 -0.19
CA PHE A 53 -3.60 -9.52 0.16
C PHE A 53 -4.68 -8.48 0.41
N ILE A 54 -5.79 -8.49 -0.35
CA ILE A 54 -6.96 -7.64 -0.07
C ILE A 54 -7.48 -7.92 1.35
N ARG A 55 -7.63 -9.20 1.75
CA ARG A 55 -8.11 -9.56 3.08
C ARG A 55 -7.14 -9.18 4.19
N CYS A 56 -5.84 -9.46 4.03
CA CYS A 56 -4.82 -9.09 5.01
C CYS A 56 -4.77 -7.57 5.21
N TYR A 57 -4.80 -6.80 4.12
CA TYR A 57 -4.76 -5.35 4.19
C TYR A 57 -6.04 -4.78 4.81
N ALA A 58 -7.22 -5.27 4.41
CA ALA A 58 -8.48 -4.89 5.03
C ALA A 58 -8.51 -5.20 6.54
N SER A 59 -8.02 -6.38 6.93
CA SER A 59 -7.93 -6.79 8.33
C SER A 59 -7.00 -5.89 9.14
N PHE A 60 -5.85 -5.50 8.58
CA PHE A 60 -4.95 -4.56 9.22
C PHE A 60 -5.60 -3.19 9.46
N LEU A 61 -6.40 -2.73 8.48
CA LEU A 61 -7.16 -1.48 8.60
C LEU A 61 -8.44 -1.62 9.43
N GLY A 62 -8.75 -2.80 9.97
CA GLY A 62 -9.97 -3.03 10.75
C GLY A 62 -11.27 -2.98 9.95
N VAL A 63 -11.21 -3.17 8.63
CA VAL A 63 -12.39 -3.20 7.74
C VAL A 63 -12.64 -4.59 7.16
N SER A 64 -13.87 -4.85 6.71
CA SER A 64 -14.23 -6.15 6.15
C SER A 64 -13.62 -6.37 4.76
N GLY A 65 -12.86 -7.44 4.61
CA GLY A 65 -12.21 -7.80 3.34
C GLY A 65 -13.13 -8.47 2.32
N GLU A 66 -14.20 -9.13 2.74
CA GLU A 66 -15.07 -9.89 1.82
C GLU A 66 -15.85 -9.01 0.82
N PRO A 67 -16.39 -7.84 1.23
CA PRO A 67 -16.95 -6.86 0.29
C PRO A 67 -15.91 -6.36 -0.73
N LEU A 68 -14.67 -6.13 -0.29
CA LEU A 68 -13.58 -5.65 -1.14
C LEU A 68 -13.15 -6.69 -2.18
N VAL A 69 -13.08 -7.96 -1.78
CA VAL A 69 -12.85 -9.09 -2.70
C VAL A 69 -14.01 -9.22 -3.70
N SER A 70 -15.24 -8.98 -3.27
CA SER A 70 -16.42 -9.02 -4.14
C SER A 70 -16.39 -7.91 -5.21
N ILE A 71 -15.96 -6.70 -4.84
CA ILE A 71 -15.77 -5.59 -5.79
C ILE A 71 -14.67 -5.93 -6.81
N TYR A 72 -13.56 -6.51 -6.34
CA TYR A 72 -12.48 -6.99 -7.19
C TYR A 72 -12.98 -8.04 -8.20
N LYS A 73 -13.72 -9.06 -7.74
CA LYS A 73 -14.30 -10.08 -8.61
C LYS A 73 -15.26 -9.49 -9.64
N LYS A 74 -16.11 -8.53 -9.26
CA LYS A 74 -17.02 -7.87 -10.21
C LYS A 74 -16.28 -7.15 -11.35
N LYS A 75 -15.08 -6.61 -11.07
CA LYS A 75 -14.19 -6.03 -12.09
C LYS A 75 -13.53 -7.11 -12.96
N GLY A 76 -13.23 -8.28 -12.40
CA GLY A 76 -12.68 -9.43 -13.13
C GLY A 76 -13.70 -10.17 -14.00
N ILE A 77 -14.98 -10.24 -13.60
CA ILE A 77 -16.04 -10.97 -14.31
C ILE A 77 -16.34 -10.41 -15.72
N THR A 78 -15.82 -9.23 -16.07
CA THR A 78 -15.90 -8.70 -17.44
C THR A 78 -14.82 -9.25 -18.37
N ILE A 79 -13.88 -10.07 -17.89
CA ILE A 79 -12.84 -10.77 -18.66
C ILE A 79 -12.98 -12.26 -18.29
N ASP A 80 -13.04 -13.16 -19.26
CA ASP A 80 -13.06 -14.64 -19.07
C ASP A 80 -14.33 -15.30 -18.50
N LYS A 81 -15.45 -15.24 -19.25
CA LYS A 81 -16.45 -16.34 -19.18
C LYS A 81 -16.17 -17.51 -20.13
N ASP A 82 -15.15 -17.43 -20.98
CA ASP A 82 -14.92 -18.42 -22.05
C ASP A 82 -13.69 -19.33 -21.89
N ASN A 83 -12.90 -19.24 -20.82
CA ASN A 83 -11.80 -20.20 -20.62
C ASN A 83 -11.75 -20.85 -19.24
N LYS A 84 -12.02 -22.15 -19.27
CA LYS A 84 -11.88 -23.18 -18.24
C LYS A 84 -10.58 -23.07 -17.44
N GLY A 85 -10.68 -23.54 -16.20
CA GLY A 85 -9.64 -24.42 -15.66
C GLY A 85 -9.05 -23.95 -14.35
N LEU A 86 -9.60 -24.51 -13.27
CA LEU A 86 -8.88 -24.79 -12.04
C LEU A 86 -7.46 -25.31 -12.35
N SER A 87 -6.45 -24.45 -12.23
CA SER A 87 -5.03 -24.82 -12.18
C SER A 87 -4.47 -24.18 -10.91
N SER A 88 -4.53 -24.88 -9.78
CA SER A 88 -3.45 -25.72 -9.26
C SER A 88 -2.05 -25.13 -9.45
N MET A 89 -1.48 -24.72 -8.31
CA MET A 89 -0.18 -25.18 -7.82
C MET A 89 1.07 -24.83 -8.67
N THR A 90 2.00 -24.15 -7.99
CA THR A 90 3.43 -23.95 -8.32
C THR A 90 3.77 -23.20 -9.62
N ASP A 91 4.45 -22.07 -9.51
CA ASP A 91 5.90 -22.04 -9.72
C ASP A 91 6.47 -20.66 -9.39
N VAL A 92 7.60 -20.67 -8.71
CA VAL A 92 8.44 -19.51 -8.40
C VAL A 92 9.11 -19.09 -9.70
N LYS A 93 8.72 -17.95 -10.28
CA LYS A 93 9.60 -17.20 -11.18
C LYS A 93 9.93 -15.84 -10.60
N GLU A 94 10.84 -15.90 -9.65
CA GLU A 94 11.73 -14.81 -9.31
C GLU A 94 12.57 -14.45 -10.55
N THR A 95 12.12 -13.51 -11.37
CA THR A 95 12.96 -12.98 -12.45
C THR A 95 12.62 -11.53 -12.78
N ARG A 96 13.52 -10.64 -12.33
CA ARG A 96 13.86 -9.34 -12.97
C ARG A 96 12.71 -8.37 -13.24
N ILE A 97 12.21 -7.68 -12.23
CA ILE A 97 11.66 -6.32 -12.42
C ILE A 97 12.43 -5.35 -11.54
N ARG A 98 13.67 -5.07 -11.99
CA ARG A 98 14.42 -3.89 -11.57
C ARG A 98 13.75 -2.68 -12.22
N LYS A 99 13.47 -1.67 -11.39
CA LYS A 99 13.35 -0.25 -11.75
C LYS A 99 12.14 0.15 -12.60
N ARG A 100 11.12 0.71 -11.95
CA ARG A 100 10.71 2.11 -12.16
C ARG A 100 9.70 2.53 -11.09
N TYR A 101 10.16 2.95 -9.91
CA TYR A 101 9.32 3.76 -9.03
C TYR A 101 10.09 4.94 -8.48
N THR A 102 9.63 6.13 -8.88
CA THR A 102 10.27 7.41 -8.63
C THR A 102 9.99 7.82 -7.18
N LYS A 103 11.06 8.01 -6.40
CA LYS A 103 11.00 8.68 -5.10
C LYS A 103 10.32 10.04 -5.26
N LYS A 104 9.06 10.19 -4.81
CA LYS A 104 8.58 11.50 -4.37
C LYS A 104 9.07 11.69 -2.94
N LYS A 105 10.06 12.57 -2.80
CA LYS A 105 10.60 13.04 -1.52
C LYS A 105 9.44 13.57 -0.67
N ALA A 106 9.23 12.97 0.50
CA ALA A 106 8.48 13.59 1.58
C ALA A 106 9.22 14.88 1.96
N ARG A 107 8.56 16.02 1.77
CA ARG A 107 9.10 17.35 2.06
C ARG A 107 9.03 17.55 3.58
N TRP A 108 10.07 17.10 4.29
CA TRP A 108 10.31 17.38 5.70
C TRP A 108 11.71 17.97 5.85
N VAL A 109 11.84 19.30 5.76
CA VAL A 109 13.08 20.00 6.15
C VAL A 109 12.87 21.38 6.76
N GLU A 110 11.64 21.82 7.07
CA GLU A 110 11.42 23.21 7.52
C GLU A 110 10.96 23.39 8.97
N ILE A 111 11.04 22.38 9.84
CA ILE A 111 10.79 22.60 11.27
C ILE A 111 11.88 21.94 12.10
N SER A 112 13.07 22.54 12.08
CA SER A 112 14.11 22.24 13.08
C SER A 112 15.01 23.44 13.43
N LEU A 113 14.99 24.53 12.67
CA LEU A 113 15.87 25.68 12.93
C LEU A 113 15.27 26.75 13.86
N VAL A 114 13.94 26.83 14.02
CA VAL A 114 13.30 27.85 14.88
C VAL A 114 13.40 27.49 16.37
N SER A 115 13.31 26.20 16.73
CA SER A 115 13.41 25.79 18.15
C SER A 115 14.83 25.92 18.69
N GLY A 116 15.85 25.61 17.89
CA GLY A 116 17.25 25.73 18.29
C GLY A 116 17.71 27.19 18.49
N PHE A 117 17.24 28.10 17.64
CA PHE A 117 17.59 29.53 17.75
C PHE A 117 17.02 30.18 19.03
N LEU A 118 15.80 29.80 19.41
CA LEU A 118 15.13 30.35 20.60
C LEU A 118 15.81 29.88 21.89
N ILE A 119 16.27 28.62 21.94
CA ILE A 119 17.03 28.07 23.06
C ILE A 119 18.41 28.73 23.17
N PHE A 120 19.07 29.00 22.03
CA PHE A 120 20.37 29.66 21.99
C PHE A 120 20.30 31.12 22.50
N LEU A 121 19.27 31.89 22.13
CA LEU A 121 19.09 33.26 22.61
C LEU A 121 18.83 33.33 24.13
N VAL A 122 18.07 32.38 24.68
CA VAL A 122 17.79 32.32 26.12
C VAL A 122 19.07 32.02 26.92
N LEU A 123 19.96 31.16 26.41
CA LEU A 123 21.24 30.85 27.07
C LEU A 123 22.20 32.04 27.12
N ILE A 124 22.24 32.87 26.06
CA ILE A 124 23.10 34.07 26.02
C ILE A 124 22.68 35.09 27.07
N ILE A 125 21.39 35.25 27.32
CA ILE A 125 20.87 36.19 28.32
C ILE A 125 21.22 35.75 29.75
N TRP A 126 21.28 34.43 30.00
CA TRP A 126 21.64 33.87 31.31
C TRP A 126 23.14 33.90 31.64
N MET A 127 24.00 34.07 30.63
CA MET A 127 25.46 34.05 30.78
C MET A 127 26.07 35.47 30.86
N ARG A 128 25.23 36.50 30.98
CA ARG A 128 25.59 37.91 31.10
C ARG A 128 25.22 38.42 32.48
#